data_AF-A0A7S3Y0B6-F1
#
_entry.id   AF-A0A7S3Y0B6-F1
#
_cell.length_a   1.000
_cell.length_b   1.000
_cell.length_c   1.000
_cell.angle_alpha   90.00
_cell.angle_beta   90.00
_cell.angle_gamma   90.00
#
_symmetry.space_group_name_H-M   'P 1'
#
loop_
_entity.id
_entity.type
_entity.pdbx_description
1 polymer ?
#
loop_
_entity_poly.entity_id
_entity_poly.type
_entity_poly.pdbx_seq_one_letter_code
_entity_poly.pdbx_strand_id
1 'polypeptide(L)'
;APAPAARPLALLGPGGRRATVFAIHGVGGVAIYNPEDSINATSSSRGPLPPLNLTPRDLTRPFGYFLAQLRTLLGLPSTPPSGGACSASSLGEPCLAFRTLPSEEGVADWELDALAREWLGHHLWETKKGLLDIAELLRKMPQIEIQQDVAEKTSQALSFLEQSVSLAQENTYESLRYARAAWDASEAAYFDPTLVGQLYFGLEQELAVYTPLIAPVMIPLVLGLLTELRRYFKKQKAKKIGGTGKEKKKDCLATTEPVLK
;
A
#
# COMPACT_ATOMS: atom_id res chain seq x y z
N ALA A 1 -43.86 21.41 -3.62
CA ALA A 1 -43.94 20.22 -2.75
C ALA A 1 -44.28 18.99 -3.60
N PRO A 2 -43.73 17.80 -3.31
CA PRO A 2 -44.04 16.59 -4.06
C PRO A 2 -45.54 16.26 -4.03
N ALA A 3 -46.02 15.59 -5.09
CA ALA A 3 -47.41 15.15 -5.23
C ALA A 3 -47.85 14.30 -4.01
N PRO A 4 -49.14 14.30 -3.63
CA PRO A 4 -49.64 13.56 -2.47
C PRO A 4 -49.39 12.06 -2.56
N ALA A 5 -49.35 11.49 -3.77
CA ALA A 5 -48.99 10.08 -4.01
C ALA A 5 -47.50 9.75 -3.80
N ALA A 6 -46.63 10.76 -3.70
CA ALA A 6 -45.19 10.62 -3.51
C ALA A 6 -44.76 10.91 -2.06
N ARG A 7 -45.69 10.80 -1.10
CA ARG A 7 -45.46 10.97 0.34
C ARG A 7 -45.83 9.69 1.09
N PRO A 8 -45.03 9.23 2.07
CA PRO A 8 -43.73 9.76 2.46
C PRO A 8 -42.64 9.49 1.41
N LEU A 9 -41.65 10.38 1.31
CA LEU A 9 -40.51 10.17 0.41
C LEU A 9 -39.60 9.09 1.01
N ALA A 10 -39.48 7.97 0.30
CA ALA A 10 -38.61 6.87 0.67
C ALA A 10 -37.73 6.50 -0.51
N LEU A 11 -36.47 6.22 -0.23
CA LEU A 11 -35.53 5.66 -1.19
C LEU A 11 -35.69 4.14 -1.19
N LEU A 12 -35.43 3.51 -2.32
CA LEU A 12 -35.36 2.06 -2.42
C LEU A 12 -33.91 1.63 -2.29
N GLY A 13 -33.61 0.93 -1.19
CA GLY A 13 -32.30 0.35 -0.96
C GLY A 13 -32.12 -1.01 -1.66
N PRO A 14 -30.93 -1.61 -1.54
CA PRO A 14 -30.66 -2.96 -2.06
C PRO A 14 -31.68 -3.95 -1.47
N GLY A 15 -32.36 -4.72 -2.33
CA GLY A 15 -33.41 -5.67 -1.92
C GLY A 15 -34.81 -5.08 -1.73
N GLY A 16 -35.08 -3.89 -2.26
CA GLY A 16 -36.42 -3.27 -2.27
C GLY A 16 -36.89 -2.76 -0.90
N ARG A 17 -35.98 -2.70 0.08
CA ARG A 17 -36.27 -2.16 1.41
C ARG A 17 -36.32 -0.64 1.33
N ARG A 18 -37.31 -0.04 2.00
CA ARG A 18 -37.43 1.42 2.09
C ARG A 18 -36.33 1.97 3.00
N ALA A 19 -35.58 2.94 2.52
CA ALA A 19 -34.53 3.64 3.23
C ALA A 19 -34.82 5.14 3.25
N THR A 20 -34.50 5.81 4.34
CA THR A 20 -34.65 7.27 4.51
C THR A 20 -33.30 7.98 4.60
N VAL A 21 -32.20 7.22 4.60
CA VAL A 21 -30.83 7.72 4.75
C VAL A 21 -29.94 7.04 3.74
N PHE A 22 -29.02 7.80 3.16
CA PHE A 22 -27.97 7.29 2.28
C PHE A 22 -26.69 8.11 2.47
N ALA A 23 -25.55 7.52 2.15
CA ALA A 23 -24.25 8.18 2.20
C ALA A 23 -23.74 8.45 0.78
N ILE A 24 -23.14 9.62 0.60
CA ILE A 24 -22.46 10.03 -0.61
C ILE A 24 -20.97 10.11 -0.29
N HIS A 25 -20.15 9.39 -1.06
CA HIS A 25 -18.69 9.47 -0.92
C HIS A 25 -18.19 10.91 -1.08
N GLY A 26 -17.38 11.39 -0.13
CA GLY A 26 -16.77 12.72 -0.15
C GLY A 26 -17.68 13.89 0.25
N VAL A 27 -18.99 13.66 0.45
CA VAL A 27 -19.95 14.71 0.87
C VAL A 27 -20.56 14.42 2.23
N GLY A 28 -20.81 13.14 2.56
CA GLY A 28 -21.37 12.72 3.84
C GLY A 28 -22.74 12.05 3.71
N GLY A 29 -23.46 11.96 4.84
CA GLY A 29 -24.80 11.36 4.90
C GLY A 29 -25.91 12.36 4.60
N VAL A 30 -26.94 11.90 3.89
CA VAL A 30 -28.18 12.64 3.66
C VAL A 30 -29.33 11.86 4.30
N ALA A 31 -30.04 12.50 5.22
CA ALA A 31 -31.24 11.96 5.86
C ALA A 31 -32.48 12.72 5.41
N ILE A 32 -33.47 11.99 4.90
CA ILE A 32 -34.76 12.53 4.47
C ILE A 32 -35.72 12.47 5.67
N TYR A 33 -36.09 13.63 6.18
CA TYR A 33 -37.10 13.75 7.22
C TYR A 33 -38.49 13.90 6.60
N ASN A 34 -39.41 12.99 6.95
CA ASN A 34 -40.81 13.04 6.55
C ASN A 34 -41.65 13.50 7.76
N PRO A 35 -42.27 14.70 7.73
CA PRO A 35 -43.09 15.19 8.84
C PRO A 35 -44.37 14.35 9.01
N GLU A 36 -44.76 14.05 10.24
CA GLU A 36 -45.91 13.16 10.51
C GLU A 36 -47.25 13.74 10.04
N ASP A 37 -47.39 15.07 10.04
CA ASP A 37 -48.55 15.78 9.50
C ASP A 37 -48.76 15.53 7.99
N SER A 38 -47.69 15.17 7.26
CA SER A 38 -47.77 14.80 5.84
C SER A 38 -48.19 13.35 5.59
N ILE A 39 -48.08 12.50 6.62
CA ILE A 39 -48.45 11.07 6.57
C ILE A 39 -49.95 10.90 6.84
N ASN A 40 -50.51 11.74 7.73
CA ASN A 40 -51.93 11.72 8.10
C ASN A 40 -52.82 12.61 7.21
N ALA A 41 -52.22 13.45 6.37
CA ALA A 41 -52.91 14.21 5.33
C ALA A 41 -53.43 13.28 4.23
N THR A 42 -54.53 12.59 4.52
CA THR A 42 -55.35 11.92 3.51
C THR A 42 -55.84 12.96 2.49
N SER A 43 -56.14 12.48 1.30
CA SER A 43 -56.35 13.15 0.00
C SER A 43 -57.33 14.34 -0.09
N SER A 44 -57.79 14.92 1.03
CA SER A 44 -58.83 15.95 1.10
C SER A 44 -58.33 17.36 1.44
N SER A 45 -57.09 17.58 1.90
CA SER A 45 -56.59 18.94 2.15
C SER A 45 -56.00 19.58 0.87
N ARG A 46 -56.87 20.18 0.04
CA ARG A 46 -56.49 21.06 -1.10
C ARG A 46 -55.89 22.42 -0.66
N GLY A 47 -55.51 22.57 0.61
CA GLY A 47 -54.96 23.80 1.15
C GLY A 47 -53.44 23.90 0.96
N PRO A 48 -52.87 25.11 1.03
CA PRO A 48 -51.42 25.27 1.19
C PRO A 48 -50.97 24.46 2.40
N LEU A 49 -49.85 23.74 2.28
CA LEU A 49 -49.29 23.02 3.42
C LEU A 49 -49.00 24.02 4.54
N PRO A 50 -49.25 23.67 5.81
CA PRO A 50 -48.80 24.50 6.92
C PRO A 50 -47.29 24.70 6.83
N PRO A 51 -46.77 25.87 7.28
CA PRO A 51 -45.33 26.11 7.31
C PRO A 51 -44.66 25.00 8.12
N LEU A 52 -43.55 24.48 7.59
CA LEU A 52 -42.76 23.43 8.24
C LEU A 52 -42.19 23.98 9.55
N ASN A 53 -42.82 23.62 10.67
CA ASN A 53 -42.36 24.00 12.00
C ASN A 53 -41.57 22.81 12.59
N LEU A 54 -40.26 22.85 12.46
CA LEU A 54 -39.38 21.81 12.99
C LEU A 54 -39.18 22.01 14.48
N THR A 55 -39.63 21.05 15.29
CA THR A 55 -39.31 21.04 16.73
C THR A 55 -38.00 20.28 16.97
N PRO A 56 -37.28 20.53 18.08
CA PRO A 56 -36.09 19.76 18.43
C PRO A 56 -36.32 18.24 18.50
N ARG A 57 -37.55 17.81 18.82
CA ARG A 57 -37.94 16.39 18.86
C ARG A 57 -37.94 15.74 17.49
N ASP A 58 -38.23 16.51 16.45
CA ASP A 58 -38.23 16.06 15.06
C ASP A 58 -36.81 15.80 14.54
N LEU A 59 -35.83 16.53 15.09
CA LEU A 59 -34.42 16.43 14.76
C LEU A 59 -33.73 15.23 15.43
N THR A 60 -34.31 14.64 16.49
CA THR A 60 -33.71 13.51 17.23
C THR A 60 -33.39 12.31 16.34
N ARG A 61 -34.28 11.97 15.39
CA ARG A 61 -34.04 10.85 14.46
C ARG A 61 -32.93 11.18 13.45
N PRO A 62 -32.98 12.28 12.68
CA PRO A 62 -31.88 12.71 11.81
C PRO A 62 -30.52 12.78 12.51
N PHE A 63 -30.45 13.40 13.69
CA PHE A 63 -29.22 13.48 14.47
C PHE A 63 -28.75 12.10 14.97
N GLY A 64 -29.66 11.18 15.27
CA GLY A 64 -29.31 9.80 15.59
C GLY A 64 -28.57 9.10 14.43
N TYR A 65 -29.03 9.30 13.18
CA TYR A 65 -28.32 8.77 12.01
C TYR A 65 -26.97 9.44 11.78
N PHE A 66 -26.91 10.77 11.95
CA PHE A 66 -25.66 11.51 11.88
C PHE A 66 -24.64 11.00 12.92
N LEU A 67 -25.07 10.83 14.17
CA LEU A 67 -24.23 10.31 15.24
C LEU A 67 -23.78 8.88 14.95
N ALA A 68 -24.65 8.01 14.44
CA ALA A 68 -24.27 6.66 14.04
C ALA A 68 -23.17 6.69 12.96
N GLN A 69 -23.33 7.53 11.94
CA GLN A 69 -22.34 7.66 10.87
C GLN A 69 -21.04 8.30 11.36
N LEU A 70 -21.10 9.32 12.21
CA LEU A 70 -19.93 9.96 12.82
C LEU A 70 -19.14 8.93 13.62
N ARG A 71 -19.83 8.11 14.42
CA ARG A 71 -19.20 7.04 15.21
C ARG A 71 -18.51 6.01 14.31
N THR A 72 -19.13 5.63 13.18
CA THR A 72 -18.48 4.78 12.18
C THR A 72 -17.24 5.43 11.56
N LEU A 73 -17.28 6.74 11.25
CA LEU A 73 -16.14 7.47 10.69
C LEU A 73 -14.99 7.62 11.70
N LEU A 74 -15.32 7.74 12.99
CA LEU A 74 -14.33 7.75 14.07
C LEU A 74 -13.75 6.35 14.35
N GLY A 75 -14.22 5.32 13.67
CA GLY A 75 -13.80 3.93 13.92
C GLY A 75 -14.36 3.33 15.22
N LEU A 76 -15.35 3.99 15.85
CA LEU A 76 -15.90 3.48 17.11
C LEU A 76 -16.70 2.20 16.87
N PRO A 77 -16.44 1.13 17.64
CA PRO A 77 -17.19 -0.11 17.53
C PRO A 77 -18.67 0.13 17.85
N SER A 78 -19.54 -0.30 16.93
CA SER A 78 -21.00 -0.12 17.06
C SER A 78 -21.65 -1.17 17.97
N THR A 79 -20.91 -2.24 18.29
CA THR A 79 -21.33 -3.31 19.18
C THR A 79 -20.25 -3.52 20.23
N PRO A 80 -20.61 -3.64 21.52
CA PRO A 80 -19.65 -4.07 22.52
C PRO A 80 -19.04 -5.40 22.08
N PRO A 81 -17.77 -5.68 22.42
CA PRO A 81 -17.18 -7.00 22.24
C PRO A 81 -18.05 -7.96 23.06
N SER A 82 -19.01 -8.58 22.39
CA SER A 82 -19.87 -9.59 22.97
C SER A 82 -18.95 -10.68 23.48
N GLY A 83 -18.91 -10.87 24.80
CA GLY A 83 -18.44 -12.13 25.36
C GLY A 83 -19.33 -13.24 24.79
N GLY A 84 -18.87 -13.86 23.69
CA GLY A 84 -19.64 -14.81 22.92
C GLY A 84 -20.66 -14.16 21.98
N ALA A 85 -20.47 -14.37 20.68
CA ALA A 85 -21.59 -14.39 19.76
C ALA A 85 -22.59 -15.42 20.27
N CYS A 86 -23.69 -14.99 20.89
CA CYS A 86 -24.86 -15.82 21.08
C CYS A 86 -25.46 -16.07 19.69
N SER A 87 -24.90 -17.02 18.94
CA SER A 87 -25.67 -17.75 17.95
C SER A 87 -26.86 -18.30 18.71
N ALA A 88 -28.06 -17.95 18.26
CA ALA A 88 -29.32 -18.44 18.82
C ALA A 88 -29.37 -19.98 18.67
N SER A 89 -28.75 -20.68 19.61
CA SER A 89 -28.97 -22.09 19.85
C SER A 89 -30.40 -22.21 20.38
N SER A 90 -31.16 -23.12 19.78
CA SER A 90 -32.61 -23.29 19.84
C SER A 90 -33.20 -23.72 21.19
N LEU A 91 -32.63 -23.30 22.31
CA LEU A 91 -33.15 -23.56 23.65
C LEU A 91 -33.21 -22.22 24.38
N GLY A 92 -34.43 -21.80 24.72
CA GLY A 92 -34.79 -20.44 25.11
C GLY A 92 -34.24 -19.99 26.46
N GLU A 93 -32.93 -19.78 26.54
CA GLU A 93 -32.29 -19.00 27.59
C GLU A 93 -32.29 -17.52 27.15
N PRO A 94 -32.74 -16.58 28.01
CA PRO A 94 -32.76 -15.17 27.67
C PRO A 94 -31.32 -14.67 27.56
N CYS A 95 -30.86 -14.48 26.32
CA CYS A 95 -29.57 -13.85 26.06
C CYS A 95 -29.58 -12.46 26.69
N LEU A 96 -28.72 -12.26 27.69
CA LEU A 96 -28.51 -10.95 28.30
C LEU A 96 -27.90 -10.03 27.26
N ALA A 97 -28.74 -9.28 26.56
CA ALA A 97 -28.30 -8.22 25.68
C ALA A 97 -27.70 -7.12 26.56
N PHE A 98 -26.36 -7.02 26.57
CA PHE A 98 -25.69 -5.92 27.24
C PHE A 98 -25.97 -4.63 26.45
N ARG A 99 -26.96 -3.88 26.91
CA ARG A 99 -27.28 -2.55 26.38
C ARG A 99 -26.38 -1.56 27.08
N THR A 100 -25.31 -1.15 26.41
CA THR A 100 -24.46 -0.06 26.87
C THR A 100 -25.32 1.21 26.94
N LEU A 101 -25.34 1.85 28.11
CA LEU A 101 -25.96 3.17 28.23
C LEU A 101 -25.04 4.20 27.56
N PRO A 102 -25.60 5.24 26.93
CA PRO A 102 -24.79 6.34 26.44
C PRO A 102 -24.04 6.96 27.61
N SER A 103 -22.72 7.13 27.47
CA SER A 103 -21.93 7.94 28.40
C SER A 103 -22.45 9.38 28.38
N GLU A 104 -22.40 10.06 29.52
CA GLU A 104 -22.67 11.51 29.62
C GLU A 104 -21.78 12.31 28.66
N GLU A 105 -20.58 11.81 28.37
CA GLU A 105 -19.58 12.40 27.47
C GLU A 105 -19.75 11.96 26.00
N GLY A 106 -20.75 11.12 25.69
CA GLY A 106 -21.10 10.67 24.34
C GLY A 106 -20.29 9.48 23.78
N VAL A 107 -19.11 9.20 24.34
CA VAL A 107 -18.28 8.02 24.04
C VAL A 107 -18.05 7.22 25.32
N ALA A 108 -18.18 5.90 25.26
CA ALA A 108 -17.97 5.05 26.43
C ALA A 108 -16.51 4.55 26.54
N ASP A 109 -16.01 4.34 27.75
CA ASP A 109 -14.61 3.93 27.99
C ASP A 109 -14.23 2.62 27.29
N TRP A 110 -15.17 1.67 27.19
CA TRP A 110 -14.92 0.41 26.48
C TRP A 110 -14.76 0.62 24.96
N GLU A 111 -15.39 1.66 24.39
CA GLU A 111 -15.28 2.01 22.98
C GLU A 111 -13.87 2.55 22.71
N LEU A 112 -13.36 3.36 23.63
CA LEU A 112 -12.00 3.87 23.60
C LEU A 112 -10.97 2.74 23.77
N ASP A 113 -11.19 1.80 24.69
CA ASP A 113 -10.28 0.66 24.88
C ASP A 113 -10.26 -0.26 23.66
N ALA A 114 -11.43 -0.55 23.07
CA ALA A 114 -11.52 -1.36 21.86
C ALA A 114 -10.81 -0.68 20.67
N LEU A 115 -11.01 0.63 20.51
CA LEU A 115 -10.31 1.42 19.50
C LEU A 115 -8.80 1.40 19.75
N ALA A 116 -8.34 1.65 20.99
CA ALA A 116 -6.93 1.62 21.35
C ALA A 116 -6.26 0.29 21.02
N ARG A 117 -6.93 -0.85 21.26
CA ARG A 117 -6.44 -2.19 20.91
C ARG A 117 -6.35 -2.40 19.39
N GLU A 118 -7.33 -1.90 18.63
CA GLU A 118 -7.32 -1.97 17.17
C GLU A 118 -6.13 -1.18 16.60
N TRP A 119 -5.94 0.06 17.04
CA TRP A 119 -4.79 0.89 16.64
C TRP A 119 -3.46 0.29 17.07
N LEU A 120 -3.39 -0.30 18.27
CA LEU A 120 -2.20 -0.98 18.76
C LEU A 120 -1.83 -2.13 17.81
N GLY A 121 -2.79 -3.00 17.49
CA GLY A 121 -2.57 -4.10 16.54
C GLY A 121 -2.14 -3.60 15.15
N HIS A 122 -2.77 -2.53 14.66
CA HIS A 122 -2.43 -1.90 13.39
C HIS A 122 -0.99 -1.36 13.36
N HIS A 123 -0.60 -0.54 14.35
CA HIS A 123 0.75 0.02 14.40
C HIS A 123 1.84 -1.04 14.59
N LEU A 124 1.60 -2.06 15.42
CA LEU A 124 2.52 -3.19 15.57
C LEU A 124 2.73 -3.92 14.23
N TRP A 125 1.66 -4.13 13.48
CA TRP A 125 1.71 -4.77 12.17
C TRP A 125 2.46 -3.92 11.14
N GLU A 126 2.11 -2.64 11.00
CA GLU A 126 2.75 -1.74 10.03
C GLU A 126 4.23 -1.54 10.35
N THR A 127 4.59 -1.36 11.63
CA THR A 127 5.99 -1.26 12.06
C THR A 127 6.78 -2.52 11.69
N LYS A 128 6.23 -3.70 12.01
CA LYS A 128 6.87 -4.99 11.67
C LYS A 128 7.07 -5.11 10.16
N LYS A 129 6.05 -4.79 9.38
CA LYS A 129 6.10 -4.84 7.92
C LYS A 129 7.15 -3.87 7.38
N GLY A 130 7.17 -2.63 7.84
CA GLY A 130 8.17 -1.62 7.45
C GLY A 130 9.60 -2.08 7.75
N LEU A 131 9.87 -2.63 8.94
CA LEU A 131 11.19 -3.16 9.28
C LEU A 131 11.60 -4.35 8.40
N LEU A 132 10.65 -5.24 8.06
CA LEU A 132 10.91 -6.35 7.14
C LEU A 132 11.21 -5.86 5.72
N ASP A 133 10.48 -4.85 5.25
CA ASP A 133 10.68 -4.26 3.93
C ASP A 133 12.07 -3.59 3.82
N ILE A 134 12.53 -2.90 4.88
CA ILE A 134 13.91 -2.38 4.98
C ILE A 134 14.92 -3.54 4.89
N ALA A 135 14.72 -4.60 5.69
CA ALA A 135 15.64 -5.75 5.69
C ALA A 135 15.69 -6.45 4.31
N GLU A 136 14.54 -6.59 3.64
CA GLU A 136 14.47 -7.16 2.30
C GLU A 136 15.18 -6.28 1.27
N LEU A 137 15.00 -4.96 1.36
CA LEU A 137 15.68 -4.00 0.47
C LEU A 137 17.21 -4.12 0.59
N LEU A 138 17.73 -4.13 1.81
CA LEU A 138 19.17 -4.28 2.07
C LEU A 138 19.73 -5.59 1.52
N ARG A 139 18.94 -6.67 1.57
CA ARG A 139 19.33 -7.97 1.00
C ARG A 139 19.37 -7.96 -0.52
N LYS A 140 18.46 -7.23 -1.18
CA LYS A 140 18.39 -7.13 -2.65
C LYS A 140 19.49 -6.24 -3.24
N MET A 141 19.90 -5.21 -2.50
CA MET A 141 20.89 -4.24 -2.95
C MET A 141 22.02 -4.08 -1.93
N PRO A 142 23.00 -5.02 -1.93
CA PRO A 142 24.10 -5.02 -0.96
C PRO A 142 25.10 -3.87 -1.16
N GLN A 143 24.95 -3.06 -2.20
CA GLN A 143 25.76 -1.87 -2.48
C GLN A 143 25.21 -0.59 -1.85
N ILE A 144 24.04 -0.65 -1.19
CA ILE A 144 23.45 0.49 -0.47
C ILE A 144 24.35 0.86 0.71
N GLU A 145 24.85 2.09 0.73
CA GLU A 145 25.60 2.64 1.86
C GLU A 145 24.59 3.23 2.87
N ILE A 146 24.40 2.54 3.99
CA ILE A 146 23.44 2.94 5.03
C ILE A 146 24.04 4.08 5.85
N GLN A 147 23.38 5.24 5.88
CA GLN A 147 23.77 6.32 6.77
C GLN A 147 23.46 5.97 8.24
N GLN A 148 24.30 6.48 9.14
CA GLN A 148 24.16 6.24 10.58
C GLN A 148 22.77 6.63 11.09
N ASP A 149 22.19 7.71 10.57
CA ASP A 149 20.86 8.20 10.92
C ASP A 149 19.75 7.17 10.64
N VAL A 150 19.82 6.47 9.50
CA VAL A 150 18.84 5.44 9.14
C VAL A 150 19.00 4.21 10.04
N ALA A 151 20.24 3.82 10.33
CA ALA A 151 20.53 2.73 11.26
C ALA A 151 20.01 3.05 12.67
N GLU A 152 20.21 4.27 13.14
CA GLU A 152 19.74 4.73 14.45
C GLU A 152 18.21 4.71 14.52
N LYS A 153 17.50 5.32 13.54
CA LYS A 153 16.03 5.29 13.48
C LYS A 153 15.47 3.86 13.45
N THR A 154 16.10 2.96 12.69
CA THR A 154 15.69 1.54 12.63
C THR A 154 15.89 0.85 13.98
N SER A 155 17.01 1.13 14.67
CA SER A 155 17.27 0.59 16.01
C SER A 155 16.31 1.14 17.06
N GLN A 156 15.97 2.44 16.98
CA GLN A 156 14.99 3.08 17.85
C GLN A 156 13.60 2.48 17.63
N ALA A 157 13.18 2.30 16.37
CA ALA A 157 11.92 1.65 16.01
C ALA A 157 11.82 0.24 16.60
N LEU A 158 12.89 -0.56 16.51
CA LEU A 158 12.93 -1.89 17.11
C LEU A 158 12.81 -1.83 18.65
N SER A 159 13.55 -0.92 19.29
CA SER A 159 13.51 -0.77 20.75
C SER A 159 12.13 -0.33 21.28
N PHE A 160 11.43 0.55 20.55
CA PHE A 160 10.07 0.96 20.90
C PHE A 160 9.05 -0.14 20.62
N LEU A 161 9.26 -0.93 19.56
CA LEU A 161 8.42 -2.09 19.25
C LEU A 161 8.50 -3.14 20.37
N GLU A 162 9.70 -3.44 20.85
CA GLU A 162 9.93 -4.37 21.97
C GLU A 162 9.26 -3.88 23.27
N GLN A 163 9.42 -2.58 23.59
CA GLN A 163 8.74 -1.96 24.75
C GLN A 163 7.21 -1.98 24.62
N SER A 164 6.69 -1.76 23.42
CA SER A 164 5.25 -1.83 23.18
C SER A 164 4.70 -3.23 23.43
N VAL A 165 5.40 -4.26 22.95
CA VAL A 165 5.00 -5.66 23.11
C VAL A 165 5.08 -6.10 24.58
N SER A 166 6.10 -5.68 25.34
CA SER A 166 6.20 -6.01 26.76
C SER A 166 5.07 -5.38 27.58
N LEU A 167 4.69 -4.14 27.27
CA LEU A 167 3.63 -3.40 27.98
C LEU A 167 2.21 -3.74 27.51
N ALA A 168 2.04 -4.51 26.43
CA ALA A 168 0.74 -4.77 25.82
C ALA A 168 -0.28 -5.43 26.77
N GLN A 169 0.19 -6.22 27.74
CA GLN A 169 -0.66 -6.87 28.74
C GLN A 169 -0.93 -6.01 29.97
N GLU A 170 -0.01 -5.11 30.33
CA GLU A 170 -0.09 -4.30 31.55
C GLU A 170 -0.88 -3.02 31.31
N ASN A 171 -0.58 -2.30 30.24
CA ASN A 171 -1.17 -1.00 29.94
C ASN A 171 -1.29 -0.78 28.43
N THR A 172 -2.49 -0.99 27.89
CA THR A 172 -2.77 -0.84 26.45
C THR A 172 -2.49 0.58 25.94
N TYR A 173 -2.78 1.62 26.72
CA TYR A 173 -2.55 3.00 26.30
C TYR A 173 -1.06 3.34 26.22
N GLU A 174 -0.27 2.87 27.18
CA GLU A 174 1.18 3.07 27.16
C GLU A 174 1.83 2.25 26.06
N SER A 175 1.42 0.98 25.90
CA SER A 175 1.82 0.12 24.78
C SER A 175 1.52 0.77 23.42
N LEU A 176 0.34 1.39 23.26
CA LEU A 176 -0.05 2.11 22.05
C LEU A 176 0.84 3.33 21.78
N ARG A 177 1.26 4.06 22.81
CA ARG A 177 2.20 5.19 22.66
C ARG A 177 3.55 4.73 22.11
N TYR A 178 4.08 3.63 22.65
CA TYR A 178 5.33 3.05 22.13
C TYR A 178 5.14 2.45 20.72
N ALA A 179 4.01 1.79 20.44
CA ALA A 179 3.73 1.26 19.10
C ALA A 179 3.69 2.38 18.05
N ARG A 180 3.07 3.52 18.38
CA ARG A 180 3.03 4.68 17.50
C ARG A 180 4.43 5.28 17.30
N ALA A 181 5.21 5.44 18.37
CA ALA A 181 6.60 5.92 18.26
C ALA A 181 7.47 4.97 17.43
N ALA A 182 7.25 3.65 17.55
CA ALA A 182 7.92 2.64 16.75
C ALA A 182 7.54 2.76 15.27
N TRP A 183 6.26 2.96 14.97
CA TRP A 183 5.76 3.15 13.61
C TRP A 183 6.34 4.42 12.99
N ASP A 184 6.26 5.56 13.68
CA ASP A 184 6.80 6.85 13.23
C ASP A 184 8.31 6.74 12.94
N ALA A 185 9.08 6.08 13.82
CA ALA A 185 10.51 5.86 13.62
C ALA A 185 10.81 4.90 12.44
N SER A 186 9.98 3.87 12.25
CA SER A 186 10.13 2.93 11.13
C SER A 186 9.83 3.59 9.78
N GLU A 187 8.79 4.43 9.70
CA GLU A 187 8.49 5.20 8.50
C GLU A 187 9.57 6.25 8.22
N ALA A 188 10.07 6.93 9.26
CA ALA A 188 11.15 7.90 9.12
C ALA A 188 12.48 7.26 8.65
N ALA A 189 12.70 5.97 8.92
CA ALA A 189 13.82 5.21 8.39
C ALA A 189 13.57 4.72 6.96
N TYR A 190 12.37 4.17 6.68
CA TYR A 190 12.01 3.63 5.37
C TYR A 190 11.92 4.70 4.29
N PHE A 191 11.35 5.87 4.60
CA PHE A 191 11.21 6.99 3.67
C PHE A 191 12.36 7.99 3.73
N ASP A 192 13.48 7.63 4.37
CA ASP A 192 14.65 8.49 4.40
C ASP A 192 15.18 8.71 2.96
N PRO A 193 15.46 9.96 2.55
CA PRO A 193 15.91 10.25 1.20
C PRO A 193 17.22 9.54 0.83
N THR A 194 18.00 9.08 1.81
CA THR A 194 19.27 8.38 1.57
C THR A 194 19.04 6.91 1.18
N LEU A 195 18.06 6.26 1.80
CA LEU A 195 17.67 4.87 1.52
C LEU A 195 16.79 4.79 0.26
N VAL A 196 15.89 5.76 0.06
CA VAL A 196 15.06 5.84 -1.15
C VAL A 196 15.83 6.43 -2.33
N GLY A 197 16.72 7.40 -2.10
CA GLY A 197 17.46 8.12 -3.15
C GLY A 197 18.52 7.26 -3.86
N GLN A 198 19.14 6.31 -3.16
CA GLN A 198 20.02 5.31 -3.80
C GLN A 198 19.25 4.36 -4.72
N LEU A 199 17.96 4.10 -4.42
CA LEU A 199 17.07 3.37 -5.33
C LEU A 199 16.80 4.19 -6.61
N TYR A 200 16.73 5.52 -6.46
CA TYR A 200 16.51 6.44 -7.57
C TYR A 200 17.74 6.72 -8.40
N PHE A 201 18.96 6.37 -7.99
CA PHE A 201 20.16 6.41 -8.83
C PHE A 201 20.76 5.00 -8.94
N GLY A 202 20.00 4.07 -9.54
CA GLY A 202 20.53 2.77 -9.88
C GLY A 202 21.76 2.91 -10.80
N LEU A 203 22.65 1.92 -10.77
CA LEU A 203 23.84 1.85 -11.63
C LEU A 203 23.54 2.21 -13.10
N GLU A 204 22.34 1.90 -13.59
CA GLU A 204 21.87 2.22 -14.94
C GLU A 204 21.77 3.73 -15.22
N GLN A 205 21.45 4.54 -14.21
CA GLN A 205 21.34 5.99 -14.35
C GLN A 205 22.71 6.66 -14.27
N GLU A 206 23.60 6.14 -13.43
CA GLU A 206 25.01 6.53 -13.45
C GLU A 206 25.64 6.19 -14.81
N LEU A 207 25.39 4.98 -15.31
CA LEU A 207 25.84 4.55 -16.64
C LEU A 207 25.24 5.44 -17.74
N ALA A 208 23.96 5.82 -17.66
CA ALA A 208 23.31 6.68 -18.65
C ALA A 208 23.92 8.09 -18.71
N VAL A 209 24.41 8.62 -17.59
CA VAL A 209 25.10 9.92 -17.54
C VAL A 209 26.53 9.83 -18.10
N TYR A 210 27.25 8.73 -17.82
CA TYR A 210 28.65 8.57 -18.26
C TYR A 210 28.81 7.99 -19.66
N THR A 211 27.85 7.21 -20.16
CA THR A 211 27.92 6.59 -21.49
C THR A 211 28.13 7.61 -22.62
N PRO A 212 27.43 8.77 -22.68
CA PRO A 212 27.65 9.79 -23.70
C PRO A 212 29.07 10.36 -23.70
N LEU A 213 29.71 10.46 -22.52
CA LEU A 213 31.07 10.99 -22.38
C LEU A 213 32.13 9.96 -22.81
N ILE A 214 31.92 8.69 -22.49
CA ILE A 214 32.87 7.60 -22.71
C ILE A 214 32.75 7.02 -24.13
N ALA A 215 31.54 6.95 -24.69
CA ALA A 215 31.26 6.41 -26.02
C ALA A 215 32.17 6.99 -27.14
N PRO A 216 32.34 8.32 -27.28
CA PRO A 216 33.18 8.88 -28.35
C PRO A 216 34.66 8.50 -28.25
N VAL A 217 35.16 8.20 -27.04
CA VAL A 217 36.54 7.72 -26.84
C VAL A 217 36.65 6.22 -27.09
N MET A 218 35.67 5.44 -26.63
CA MET A 218 35.73 3.98 -26.71
C MET A 218 35.46 3.42 -28.12
N ILE A 219 34.54 4.03 -28.88
CA ILE A 219 34.18 3.58 -30.23
C ILE A 219 35.40 3.49 -31.18
N PRO A 220 36.22 4.54 -31.35
CA PRO A 220 37.37 4.48 -32.26
C PRO A 220 38.45 3.50 -31.77
N LEU A 221 38.61 3.37 -30.45
CA LEU A 221 39.60 2.48 -29.83
C LEU A 221 39.26 1.00 -30.09
N VAL A 222 37.99 0.62 -29.93
CA VAL A 222 37.49 -0.73 -30.20
C VAL A 222 37.55 -1.06 -31.70
N LEU A 223 37.15 -0.12 -32.57
CA LEU A 223 37.25 -0.28 -34.02
C LEU A 223 38.72 -0.46 -34.47
N GLY A 224 39.63 0.36 -33.94
CA GLY A 224 41.06 0.24 -34.18
C GLY A 224 41.58 -1.13 -33.78
N LEU A 225 41.28 -1.58 -32.56
CA LEU A 225 41.72 -2.88 -32.05
C LEU A 225 41.17 -4.05 -32.88
N LEU A 226 39.89 -4.02 -33.25
CA LEU A 226 39.26 -5.05 -34.09
C LEU A 226 39.91 -5.16 -35.48
N THR A 227 40.26 -4.03 -36.08
CA THR A 227 40.90 -4.04 -37.41
C THR A 227 42.30 -4.67 -37.35
N GLU A 228 43.09 -4.37 -36.32
CA GLU A 228 44.44 -4.91 -36.19
C GLU A 228 44.42 -6.41 -35.82
N LEU A 229 43.51 -6.83 -34.95
CA LEU A 229 43.30 -8.26 -34.66
C LEU A 229 42.90 -9.03 -35.92
N ARG A 230 41.97 -8.51 -36.73
CA ARG A 230 41.58 -9.13 -38.00
C ARG A 230 42.76 -9.24 -38.97
N ARG A 231 43.61 -8.21 -39.05
CA ARG A 231 44.83 -8.24 -39.86
C ARG A 231 45.82 -9.28 -39.36
N TYR A 232 46.02 -9.38 -38.06
CA TYR A 232 46.88 -10.36 -37.42
C TYR A 232 46.43 -11.81 -37.72
N PHE A 233 45.15 -12.11 -37.56
CA PHE A 233 44.61 -13.45 -37.87
C PHE A 233 44.66 -13.79 -39.37
N LYS A 234 44.42 -12.82 -40.26
CA LYS A 234 44.58 -13.04 -41.71
C LYS A 234 46.04 -13.36 -42.07
N LYS A 235 47.02 -12.68 -41.47
CA LYS A 235 48.45 -12.97 -41.66
C LYS A 235 48.83 -14.37 -41.16
N GLN A 236 48.27 -14.83 -40.04
CA GLN A 236 48.49 -16.19 -39.56
C GLN A 236 47.87 -17.26 -40.47
N LYS A 237 46.66 -17.02 -41.00
CA LYS A 237 46.02 -17.94 -41.97
C LYS A 237 46.79 -17.98 -43.30
N ALA A 238 47.29 -16.85 -43.78
CA ALA A 238 48.14 -16.79 -44.97
C ALA A 238 49.50 -17.48 -44.77
N LYS A 239 50.11 -17.41 -43.58
CA LYS A 239 51.32 -18.18 -43.24
C LYS A 239 51.10 -19.69 -43.23
N LYS A 240 49.91 -20.17 -42.82
CA LYS A 240 49.56 -21.61 -42.88
C LYS A 240 49.29 -22.11 -44.30
N ILE A 241 48.74 -21.27 -45.19
CA ILE A 241 48.46 -21.63 -46.60
C ILE A 241 49.71 -21.50 -47.49
N GLY A 242 50.63 -20.58 -47.19
CA GLY A 242 51.91 -20.44 -47.90
C GLY A 242 52.99 -21.48 -47.54
N GLY A 243 52.76 -22.31 -46.52
CA GLY A 243 53.68 -23.36 -46.06
C GLY A 243 53.55 -24.69 -46.80
N THR A 244 52.46 -24.95 -47.53
CA THR A 244 52.22 -26.22 -48.23
C THR A 244 52.54 -26.20 -49.73
N GLY A 245 53.07 -25.09 -50.27
CA GLY A 245 53.29 -24.89 -51.71
C GLY A 245 54.75 -24.85 -52.19
N LYS A 246 55.75 -25.06 -51.33
CA LYS A 246 57.18 -24.91 -51.70
C LYS A 246 58.03 -26.19 -51.70
N GLU A 247 57.44 -27.37 -51.55
CA GLU A 247 58.17 -28.65 -51.44
C GLU A 247 57.88 -29.64 -52.59
N LYS A 248 57.71 -29.18 -53.84
CA LYS A 248 57.51 -30.09 -55.00
C LYS A 248 58.12 -29.63 -56.33
N LYS A 249 59.17 -28.80 -56.33
CA LYS A 249 59.81 -28.34 -57.58
C LYS A 249 61.34 -28.28 -57.47
N LYS A 250 61.97 -29.38 -57.05
CA LYS A 250 63.44 -29.56 -57.20
C LYS A 250 63.91 -30.91 -57.70
N ASP A 251 63.05 -31.93 -57.79
CA ASP A 251 63.47 -33.24 -58.30
C ASP A 251 62.76 -33.54 -59.64
N CYS A 252 63.52 -34.10 -60.57
CA CYS A 252 63.16 -34.50 -61.94
C CYS A 252 63.43 -33.47 -63.06
N LEU A 253 64.71 -33.26 -63.41
CA LEU A 253 65.12 -33.20 -64.82
C LEU A 253 66.64 -33.36 -64.96
N ALA A 254 67.13 -34.59 -65.24
CA ALA A 254 68.27 -34.90 -66.12
C ALA A 254 68.77 -36.35 -65.91
N THR A 255 68.19 -37.28 -66.68
CA THR A 255 68.87 -38.51 -67.10
C THR A 255 68.40 -38.85 -68.50
N THR A 256 69.28 -38.62 -69.48
CA THR A 256 69.22 -39.24 -70.81
C THR A 256 70.62 -39.76 -71.11
N GLU A 257 70.73 -41.07 -71.07
CA GLU A 257 71.75 -41.94 -71.68
C GLU A 257 71.77 -41.79 -73.23
N PRO A 258 72.63 -42.51 -74.01
CA PRO A 258 74.07 -42.70 -73.88
C PRO A 258 74.81 -42.78 -75.26
N VAL A 259 76.10 -43.18 -75.22
CA VAL A 259 76.86 -43.99 -76.23
C VAL A 259 77.56 -43.30 -77.43
N LEU A 260 78.89 -43.51 -77.44
CA LEU A 260 79.87 -43.71 -78.52
C LEU A 260 79.51 -43.29 -79.97
N LYS A 261 80.28 -42.36 -80.53
CA LYS A 261 81.52 -42.61 -81.33
C LYS A 261 82.23 -41.30 -81.62
#